data_AF-A0A0K8QHC1-F1
#
_entry.id   AF-A0A0K8QHC1-F1
#
_cell.length_a   1.000
_cell.length_b   1.000
_cell.length_c   1.000
_cell.angle_alpha   90.00
_cell.angle_beta   90.00
_cell.angle_gamma   90.00
#
_symmetry.space_group_name_H-M   'P 1'
#
loop_
_entity.id
_entity.type
_entity.pdbx_description
1 polymer ?
#
loop_
_entity_poly.entity_id
_entity_poly.type
_entity_poly.pdbx_seq_one_letter_code
_entity_poly.pdbx_strand_id
1 'polypeptide(L)'
;MAHPGVLAVITGKDLQALNLAWAPTLSADVQAVLVTDKVRFQGQEVAFVVAEDRYAARDALELIDVEYDMLPPVIDARRALDPGAPVIRDDIEGRTDNRIFDWEIGDAAETEAVFAAADVVAPRRSCIRACTRRPWKPAAPWRTSIRSTAG
;
A
#
# COMPACT_ATOMS: atom_id res chain seq x y z
N MET A 1 -23.58 13.27 10.38
CA MET A 1 -23.36 13.73 8.98
C MET A 1 -23.96 15.11 8.87
N ALA A 2 -23.15 16.16 9.02
CA ALA A 2 -23.65 17.53 9.22
C ALA A 2 -23.25 18.51 8.10
N HIS A 3 -22.48 18.08 7.10
CA HIS A 3 -22.14 18.94 5.97
C HIS A 3 -23.21 18.82 4.87
N PRO A 4 -23.82 19.93 4.42
CA PRO A 4 -24.76 19.90 3.30
C PRO A 4 -24.04 19.40 2.04
N GLY A 5 -24.65 18.47 1.31
CA GLY A 5 -24.10 17.92 0.06
C GLY A 5 -23.24 16.65 0.19
N VAL A 6 -23.01 16.13 1.41
CA VAL A 6 -22.39 14.81 1.60
C VAL A 6 -23.46 13.72 1.51
N LEU A 7 -23.27 12.77 0.61
CA LEU A 7 -24.19 11.66 0.35
C LEU A 7 -23.84 10.42 1.19
N ALA A 8 -22.55 10.10 1.30
CA ALA A 8 -22.07 8.95 2.04
C ALA A 8 -20.62 9.11 2.48
N VAL A 9 -20.29 8.49 3.61
CA VAL A 9 -18.90 8.27 4.05
C VAL A 9 -18.71 6.76 4.16
N ILE A 10 -17.76 6.23 3.41
CA ILE A 10 -17.46 4.80 3.32
C ILE A 10 -16.15 4.56 4.08
N THR A 11 -16.17 3.58 4.96
CA THR A 11 -15.01 3.15 5.76
C THR A 11 -14.61 1.72 5.41
N GLY A 12 -13.45 1.27 5.90
CA GLY A 12 -13.02 -0.12 5.74
C GLY A 12 -14.04 -1.14 6.25
N LYS A 13 -14.82 -0.82 7.29
CA LYS A 13 -15.86 -1.71 7.84
C LYS A 13 -17.00 -1.96 6.84
N ASP A 14 -17.39 -0.93 6.10
CA ASP A 14 -18.44 -1.04 5.07
C ASP A 14 -17.97 -1.92 3.90
N LEU A 15 -16.71 -1.79 3.52
CA LEU A 15 -16.10 -2.64 2.48
C LEU A 15 -15.83 -4.07 2.97
N GLN A 16 -15.58 -4.27 4.26
CA GLN A 16 -15.38 -5.60 4.84
C GLN A 16 -16.65 -6.45 4.75
N ALA A 17 -17.82 -5.85 4.98
CA ALA A 17 -19.11 -6.52 4.81
C ALA A 17 -19.36 -7.02 3.38
N LEU A 18 -18.73 -6.39 2.39
CA LEU A 18 -18.82 -6.75 0.98
C LEU A 18 -17.64 -7.60 0.49
N ASN A 19 -16.71 -7.98 1.38
CA ASN A 19 -15.46 -8.64 1.05
C ASN A 19 -14.63 -7.88 -0.01
N LEU A 20 -14.71 -6.55 0.01
CA LEU A 20 -14.00 -5.63 -0.90
C LEU A 20 -12.97 -4.76 -0.16
N ALA A 21 -12.73 -5.01 1.12
CA ALA A 21 -11.71 -4.30 1.90
C ALA A 21 -10.29 -4.57 1.38
N TRP A 22 -10.08 -5.69 0.68
CA TRP A 22 -8.80 -6.12 0.11
C TRP A 22 -8.96 -6.40 -1.38
N ALA A 23 -8.07 -5.83 -2.20
CA ALA A 23 -8.03 -6.04 -3.64
C ALA A 23 -6.79 -6.85 -4.04
N PRO A 24 -6.90 -7.80 -4.97
CA PRO A 24 -5.75 -8.53 -5.50
C PRO A 24 -4.88 -7.62 -6.37
N THR A 25 -3.56 -7.77 -6.25
CA THR A 25 -2.56 -7.04 -7.04
C THR A 25 -1.97 -7.91 -8.13
N LEU A 26 -1.35 -7.28 -9.13
CA LEU A 26 -0.63 -7.99 -10.20
C LEU A 26 0.55 -8.85 -9.68
N SER A 27 1.09 -8.51 -8.50
CA SER A 27 2.15 -9.26 -7.85
C SER A 27 1.65 -10.48 -7.06
N ALA A 28 0.38 -10.87 -7.24
CA ALA A 28 -0.29 -11.94 -6.50
C ALA A 28 -0.35 -11.74 -4.97
N ASP A 29 -0.11 -10.51 -4.49
CA ASP A 29 -0.40 -10.10 -3.11
C ASP A 29 -1.75 -9.36 -3.04
N VAL A 30 -2.26 -9.11 -1.85
CA VAL A 30 -3.47 -8.31 -1.62
C VAL A 30 -3.11 -6.93 -1.06
N GLN A 31 -3.84 -5.91 -1.48
CA GLN A 31 -3.69 -4.54 -0.99
C GLN A 31 -5.01 -4.07 -0.37
N ALA A 32 -4.94 -3.43 0.79
CA ALA A 32 -6.12 -2.84 1.43
C ALA A 32 -6.64 -1.68 0.58
N VAL A 33 -7.95 -1.69 0.27
CA VAL A 33 -8.66 -0.64 -0.47
C VAL A 33 -8.98 0.52 0.45
N LEU A 34 -9.56 0.21 1.61
CA LEU A 34 -9.67 1.11 2.75
C LEU A 34 -9.17 0.38 3.97
N VAL A 35 -8.37 1.05 4.79
CA VAL A 35 -7.80 0.46 6.01
C VAL A 35 -8.93 0.03 6.95
N THR A 36 -8.83 -1.20 7.44
CA THR A 36 -9.76 -1.78 8.42
C THR A 36 -9.19 -1.75 9.83
N ASP A 37 -7.91 -2.12 9.96
CA ASP A 37 -7.21 -2.35 11.22
C ASP A 37 -6.07 -1.37 11.47
N LYS A 38 -5.12 -1.31 10.53
CA LYS A 38 -3.79 -0.73 10.70
C LYS A 38 -3.33 -0.08 9.41
N VAL A 39 -2.89 1.17 9.53
CA VAL A 39 -2.22 1.89 8.43
C VAL A 39 -0.80 1.37 8.29
N ARG A 40 -0.44 0.93 7.09
CA ARG A 40 0.86 0.28 6.79
C ARG A 40 1.84 1.25 6.11
N PHE A 41 1.36 2.32 5.50
CA PHE A 41 2.22 3.38 4.93
C PHE A 41 1.54 4.75 4.98
N GLN A 42 2.35 5.82 4.94
CA GLN A 42 1.83 7.18 4.94
C GLN A 42 1.10 7.49 3.62
N GLY A 43 -0.13 8.00 3.71
CA GLY A 43 -0.96 8.34 2.55
C GLY A 43 -1.88 7.20 2.09
N GLN A 44 -1.99 6.13 2.88
CA GLN A 44 -2.95 5.06 2.65
C GLN A 44 -4.39 5.56 2.87
N GLU A 45 -5.33 4.98 2.13
CA GLU A 45 -6.73 5.35 2.13
C GLU A 45 -7.47 4.81 3.37
N VAL A 46 -8.04 5.71 4.18
CA VAL A 46 -8.72 5.36 5.45
C VAL A 46 -10.24 5.47 5.34
N ALA A 47 -10.72 6.54 4.69
CA ALA A 47 -12.13 6.78 4.45
C ALA A 47 -12.33 7.39 3.05
N PHE A 48 -13.49 7.12 2.46
CA PHE A 48 -13.89 7.66 1.17
C PHE A 48 -15.20 8.44 1.31
N VAL A 49 -15.19 9.71 0.91
CA VAL A 49 -16.36 10.59 0.99
C VAL A 49 -16.98 10.74 -0.40
N VAL A 50 -18.29 10.51 -0.48
CA VAL A 50 -19.12 10.77 -1.65
C VAL A 50 -19.95 12.00 -1.39
N ALA A 51 -19.77 13.04 -2.23
CA ALA A 51 -20.52 14.29 -2.16
C ALA A 51 -20.96 14.73 -3.56
N GLU A 52 -21.89 15.67 -3.62
CA GLU A 52 -22.42 16.21 -4.88
C GLU A 52 -21.37 16.99 -5.67
N ASP A 53 -20.43 17.63 -4.97
CA ASP A 53 -19.34 18.40 -5.56
C ASP A 53 -17.99 18.17 -4.84
N ARG A 54 -16.90 18.55 -5.51
CA ARG A 54 -15.53 18.36 -5.01
C ARG A 54 -15.18 19.24 -3.80
N TYR A 55 -15.85 20.38 -3.64
CA TYR A 55 -15.61 21.31 -2.55
C TYR A 55 -16.25 20.78 -1.27
N ALA A 56 -17.52 20.36 -1.33
CA ALA A 56 -18.20 19.67 -0.25
C ALA A 56 -17.48 18.38 0.17
N ALA A 57 -16.93 17.61 -0.79
CA ALA A 57 -16.10 16.45 -0.48
C ALA A 57 -14.83 16.86 0.30
N ARG A 58 -14.18 17.97 -0.10
CA ARG A 58 -12.97 18.45 0.56
C ARG A 58 -13.26 18.94 1.98
N ASP A 59 -14.31 19.73 2.15
CA ASP A 59 -14.72 20.28 3.45
C ASP A 59 -15.12 19.14 4.40
N ALA A 60 -15.82 18.13 3.89
CA ALA A 60 -16.18 16.96 4.68
C ALA A 60 -14.98 16.09 5.09
N LEU A 61 -13.92 16.01 4.27
CA LEU A 61 -12.69 15.32 4.65
C LEU A 61 -11.98 16.01 5.83
N GLU A 62 -12.09 17.33 5.96
CA GLU A 62 -11.49 18.08 7.09
C GLU A 62 -12.24 17.86 8.41
N LEU A 63 -13.48 17.37 8.35
CA LEU A 63 -14.29 17.04 9.53
C LEU A 63 -14.06 15.62 10.04
N ILE A 64 -13.26 14.81 9.35
CA ILE A 64 -12.97 13.44 9.75
C ILE A 64 -11.78 13.44 10.70
N ASP A 65 -12.05 13.20 11.99
CA ASP A 65 -11.03 12.91 12.97
C ASP A 65 -10.74 11.41 13.02
N VAL A 66 -9.45 11.04 12.96
CA VAL A 66 -9.00 9.65 13.09
C VAL A 66 -7.94 9.57 14.18
N GLU A 67 -8.20 8.71 15.17
CA GLU A 67 -7.27 8.41 16.25
C GLU A 67 -6.41 7.21 15.86
N TYR A 68 -5.09 7.31 16.10
CA TYR A 68 -4.13 6.25 15.78
C TYR A 68 -3.26 5.93 16.99
N ASP A 69 -3.08 4.64 17.24
CA ASP A 69 -2.02 4.15 18.11
C ASP A 69 -0.73 3.99 17.30
N MET A 70 0.31 4.74 17.70
CA MET A 70 1.57 4.76 16.96
C MET A 70 2.33 3.45 17.11
N LEU A 71 2.60 2.80 15.98
CA LEU A 71 3.41 1.58 15.90
C LEU A 71 4.82 1.91 15.38
N PRO A 72 5.85 1.12 15.78
CA PRO A 72 7.21 1.34 15.33
C PRO A 72 7.31 1.17 13.79
N PRO A 73 7.79 2.18 13.05
CA PRO A 73 7.86 2.13 11.60
C PRO A 73 9.10 1.35 11.12
N VAL A 74 8.94 0.60 10.03
CA VAL A 74 10.05 -0.06 9.31
C VAL A 74 10.31 0.67 8.01
N ILE A 75 11.37 1.47 7.99
CA ILE A 75 11.74 2.31 6.83
C ILE A 75 12.99 1.82 6.09
N ASP A 76 13.78 0.94 6.71
CA ASP A 76 14.99 0.36 6.12
C ASP A 76 14.73 -1.11 5.77
N ALA A 77 14.69 -1.40 4.46
CA ALA A 77 14.48 -2.75 3.95
C ALA A 77 15.55 -3.75 4.42
N ARG A 78 16.78 -3.30 4.74
CA ARG A 78 17.87 -4.18 5.21
C ARG A 78 17.64 -4.69 6.63
N ARG A 79 16.89 -3.91 7.42
CA ARG A 79 16.58 -4.19 8.81
C ARG A 79 15.20 -4.81 9.00
N ALA A 80 14.44 -4.97 7.91
CA ALA A 80 13.09 -5.52 7.94
C ALA A 80 13.04 -6.99 8.40
N LEU A 81 14.15 -7.71 8.29
CA LEU A 81 14.31 -9.10 8.74
C LEU A 81 15.12 -9.23 10.05
N ASP A 82 15.49 -8.12 10.69
CA ASP A 82 16.22 -8.15 11.95
C ASP A 82 15.35 -8.82 13.05
N PRO A 83 15.95 -9.59 13.98
CA PRO A 83 15.23 -10.11 15.13
C PRO A 83 14.68 -8.96 15.98
N GLY A 84 13.35 -8.78 15.97
CA GLY A 84 12.66 -7.68 16.64
C GLY A 84 12.05 -6.63 15.70
N ALA A 85 12.22 -6.76 14.38
CA ALA A 85 11.46 -5.96 13.43
C ALA A 85 9.95 -6.27 13.58
N PRO A 86 9.08 -5.25 13.65
CA PRO A 86 7.64 -5.48 13.75
C PRO A 86 7.11 -6.12 12.45
N VAL A 87 6.19 -7.05 12.60
CA VAL A 87 5.53 -7.71 11.45
C VAL A 87 4.50 -6.75 10.86
N ILE A 88 4.70 -6.35 9.60
CA ILE A 88 3.84 -5.38 8.93
C ILE A 88 2.55 -6.05 8.42
N ARG A 89 2.68 -7.26 7.87
CA ARG A 89 1.61 -8.05 7.24
C ARG A 89 1.12 -9.14 8.20
N ASP A 90 0.43 -8.70 9.24
CA ASP A 90 -0.30 -9.53 10.23
C ASP A 90 -1.64 -10.07 9.71
N ASP A 91 -2.08 -9.61 8.55
CA ASP A 91 -3.31 -10.04 7.89
C ASP A 91 -3.18 -11.41 7.20
N ILE A 92 -1.96 -11.91 6.98
CA ILE A 92 -1.68 -13.18 6.32
C ILE A 92 -1.36 -14.22 7.38
N GLU A 93 -2.23 -15.23 7.51
CA GLU A 93 -2.04 -16.33 8.45
C GLU A 93 -0.69 -17.04 8.21
N GLY A 94 0.05 -17.26 9.30
CA GLY A 94 1.36 -17.93 9.26
C GLY A 94 2.53 -17.06 8.83
N ARG A 95 2.33 -15.76 8.55
CA ARG A 95 3.42 -14.84 8.23
C ARG A 95 4.15 -14.39 9.50
N THR A 96 5.40 -14.82 9.64
CA THR A 96 6.23 -14.55 10.83
C THR A 96 7.30 -13.47 10.61
N ASP A 97 7.58 -13.11 9.36
CA ASP A 97 8.59 -12.14 8.98
C ASP A 97 8.10 -11.20 7.85
N ASN A 98 8.95 -10.23 7.49
CA ASN A 98 8.68 -9.27 6.42
C ASN A 98 9.27 -9.72 5.07
N ARG A 99 9.56 -11.01 4.89
CA ARG A 99 10.08 -11.57 3.63
C ARG A 99 8.93 -11.74 2.65
N ILE A 100 9.04 -11.15 1.45
CA ILE A 100 7.99 -11.24 0.43
C ILE A 100 8.22 -12.48 -0.44
N PHE A 101 9.38 -12.55 -1.09
CA PHE A 101 9.84 -13.69 -1.87
C PHE A 101 11.36 -13.61 -2.07
N ASP A 102 11.98 -14.75 -2.36
CA ASP A 102 13.33 -14.79 -2.91
C ASP A 102 13.26 -15.40 -4.29
N TRP A 103 13.95 -14.75 -5.21
CA TRP A 103 13.95 -15.14 -6.60
C TRP A 103 15.38 -15.07 -7.13
N GLU A 104 15.83 -16.17 -7.68
CA GLU A 104 17.15 -16.34 -8.25
C GLU A 104 17.01 -16.84 -9.69
N ILE A 105 17.95 -16.44 -10.55
CA ILE A 105 18.02 -16.87 -11.94
C ILE A 105 19.48 -17.04 -12.34
N GLY A 106 19.76 -18.07 -13.14
CA GLY A 106 21.10 -18.40 -13.61
C GLY A 106 21.72 -19.59 -12.90
N ASP A 107 23.03 -19.78 -13.10
CA ASP A 107 23.80 -20.87 -12.50
C ASP A 107 24.68 -20.31 -11.38
N ALA A 108 24.27 -20.56 -10.14
CA ALA A 108 24.99 -20.11 -8.96
C ALA A 108 26.34 -20.83 -8.79
N ALA A 109 26.43 -22.10 -9.16
CA ALA A 109 27.63 -22.90 -8.95
C ALA A 109 28.75 -22.48 -9.92
N GLU A 110 28.41 -22.30 -11.20
CA GLU A 110 29.37 -21.82 -12.20
C GLU A 110 29.82 -20.39 -11.90
N THR A 111 28.90 -19.53 -11.46
CA THR A 111 29.22 -18.16 -11.07
C THR A 111 30.20 -18.13 -9.90
N GLU A 112 29.96 -18.94 -8.86
CA GLU A 112 30.84 -19.04 -7.69
C GLU A 112 32.23 -19.56 -8.07
N ALA A 113 32.31 -20.58 -8.93
CA ALA A 113 33.58 -21.11 -9.41
C ALA A 113 34.40 -20.05 -10.17
N VAL A 114 33.75 -19.24 -11.01
CA VAL A 114 34.40 -18.13 -11.73
C VAL A 114 34.88 -17.04 -10.77
N PHE A 115 34.08 -16.67 -9.77
CA PHE A 115 34.50 -15.67 -8.78
C PHE A 115 35.66 -16.17 -7.89
N ALA A 116 35.70 -17.45 -7.57
CA ALA A 116 36.79 -18.05 -6.78
C ALA A 116 38.12 -18.13 -7.56
N ALA A 117 38.05 -18.31 -8.89
CA ALA A 117 39.23 -18.40 -9.75
C ALA A 117 39.70 -17.04 -10.32
N ALA A 118 38.92 -15.96 -10.13
CA ALA A 118 39.22 -14.67 -10.73
C ALA A 118 40.45 -13.99 -10.12
N ASP A 119 41.36 -13.49 -10.97
CA ASP A 119 42.55 -12.77 -10.53
C ASP A 119 42.22 -11.46 -9.78
N VAL A 120 41.08 -10.84 -10.10
CA VAL A 120 40.63 -9.58 -9.50
C VAL A 120 39.12 -9.61 -9.29
N VAL A 121 38.70 -9.36 -8.05
CA VAL A 121 37.29 -9.17 -7.68
C VAL A 121 37.10 -7.76 -7.13
N ALA A 122 36.19 -7.00 -7.73
CA ALA A 122 35.89 -5.62 -7.33
C ALA A 122 34.45 -5.51 -6.81
N PRO A 123 34.21 -5.63 -5.49
CA PRO A 123 32.88 -5.48 -4.94
C PRO A 123 32.41 -4.03 -5.02
N ARG A 124 31.21 -3.81 -5.55
CA ARG A 124 30.55 -2.50 -5.56
C ARG A 124 29.13 -2.62 -5.03
N ARG A 125 28.80 -1.80 -4.03
CA ARG A 125 27.42 -1.60 -3.59
C ARG A 125 26.85 -0.35 -4.24
N SER A 126 25.73 -0.49 -4.92
CA SER A 126 24.94 0.62 -5.45
C SER A 126 23.53 0.57 -4.87
N CYS A 127 22.93 1.72 -4.64
CA CYS A 127 21.53 1.85 -4.24
C CYS A 127 20.81 2.66 -5.30
N ILE A 128 19.83 2.05 -5.97
CA ILE A 128 18.94 2.76 -6.88
C ILE A 128 17.84 3.37 -6.03
N ARG A 129 17.78 4.70 -5.99
CA ARG A 129 16.80 5.40 -5.16
C ARG A 129 15.39 5.23 -5.73
N ALA A 130 14.40 5.10 -4.85
CA ALA A 130 13.01 5.11 -5.25
C ALA A 130 12.68 6.42 -5.98
N CYS A 131 12.15 6.29 -7.20
CA CYS A 131 11.73 7.41 -8.05
C CYS A 131 10.31 7.15 -8.52
N THR A 132 9.38 8.02 -8.14
CA THR A 132 8.00 8.00 -8.67
C THR A 132 7.95 8.55 -10.08
N ARG A 133 7.30 7.83 -11.00
CA ARG A 133 6.88 8.39 -12.28
C ARG A 133 5.85 9.48 -12.00
N ARG A 134 6.12 10.72 -12.44
CA ARG A 134 5.17 11.84 -12.39
C ARG A 134 4.72 12.18 -13.81
N PRO A 135 3.77 11.43 -14.39
CA PRO A 135 3.20 11.80 -15.68
C PRO A 135 2.49 13.14 -15.59
N TRP A 136 2.46 13.88 -16.70
CA TRP A 136 1.79 15.19 -16.79
C TRP A 136 0.30 15.13 -16.44
N LYS A 137 -0.36 14.01 -16.79
CA LYS A 137 -1.75 13.73 -16.40
C LYS A 137 -1.75 12.78 -15.19
N PRO A 138 -2.42 13.13 -14.07
CA PRO A 138 -2.68 12.17 -13.01
C PRO A 138 -3.58 11.03 -13.52
N ALA A 139 -3.51 9.88 -12.86
CA ALA A 139 -4.38 8.75 -13.19
C ALA A 139 -5.85 9.14 -12.97
N ALA A 140 -6.62 9.06 -14.07
CA ALA A 140 -8.07 9.23 -14.25
C ALA A 140 -8.79 10.38 -13.49
N PRO A 141 -9.28 11.42 -14.19
CA PRO A 141 -10.48 12.14 -13.76
C PRO A 141 -11.69 11.25 -14.01
N TRP A 142 -12.14 10.51 -13.00
CA TRP A 142 -13.37 9.71 -13.12
C TRP A 142 -14.55 10.64 -13.39
N ARG A 143 -15.15 10.51 -14.59
CA ARG A 143 -16.43 11.14 -14.93
C ARG A 143 -17.53 10.12 -14.61
N THR A 144 -17.93 10.01 -13.35
CA THR A 144 -19.03 9.15 -12.94
C THR A 144 -20.34 9.84 -13.32
N SER A 145 -20.98 9.39 -14.41
CA SER A 145 -22.41 9.63 -14.59
C SER A 145 -23.18 8.63 -13.73
N ILE A 146 -23.45 9.00 -12.48
CA ILE A 146 -24.51 8.32 -11.72
C ILE A 146 -25.83 8.74 -12.37
N ARG A 147 -26.37 7.89 -13.23
CA ARG A 147 -27.79 7.99 -13.58
C ARG A 147 -28.56 7.42 -12.39
N SER A 148 -29.08 8.32 -11.56
CA SER A 148 -30.18 8.02 -10.66
C SER A 148 -31.37 7.58 -11.51
N THR A 149 -31.61 6.27 -11.58
CA THR A 149 -32.95 5.78 -11.86
C THR A 149 -33.70 5.77 -10.54
N ALA A 150 -34.38 6.89 -10.25
CA ALA A 150 -35.49 6.88 -9.33
C ALA A 150 -36.50 5.81 -9.78
N GLY A 151 -36.88 4.95 -8.85
CA GLY A 151 -37.97 3.98 -8.93
C GLY A 151 -38.45 3.71 -7.52
#